data_AF-A0A218ZAF8-F1
#
_entry.id   AF-A0A218ZAF8-F1
#
_cell.length_a   1.000
_cell.length_b   1.000
_cell.length_c   1.000
_cell.angle_alpha   90.00
_cell.angle_beta   90.00
_cell.angle_gamma   90.00
#
_symmetry.space_group_name_H-M   'P 1'
#
loop_
_entity.id
_entity.type
_entity.pdbx_description
1 polymer ?
#
loop_
_entity_poly.entity_id
_entity_poly.type
_entity_poly.pdbx_seq_one_letter_code
_entity_poly.pdbx_strand_id
1 'polypeptide(L)'
;MSIIPMDPAHLFSNGRATYSTPPNEEGQELDNRSPPDEPTRAETLMSEINQGVYPCGICTDSIAFGSAYPYGLWHCLHCHNVYHFRCVKDYCDYRGPRRGWACPSCKATQPFISHATCWCGKQCHAEHIADYSTNSCADVCGRLGTCPHGEPKYCTLNCHAGPCSFICSESCQGRAVLDVVVPREPFTFSLPACFERLCNELGPLRAYVCLWTILGVLYALLGVLLCFHIRWNTMPWRYPPLDTNLEKGIIALAGIFVWLVLELFLVVELMSRTVKYLAARLELSAYGRLWHRNRRIEFWGVGVLLVVFAGIWALPAVGFYVGPGIAWHNQMKNSCSRRFQAISTTHSHPPRNFYLADHVVPSTADNTAPFQYFHRLSGATGATGMAVDVDLQNQQWRLLRLNSTDTANSWLAYDSKASPPSTFRGQIPFPTFTSFPTPHETLVHSGSFGPAGANMRISGLGPGHEVEIFNMYAFIMQYKQEPFLRVFSGSEADADAHSSADRARGQGHERNPTWTHRPHALEHMRTASFGYGRGELTMCARGFEQPWHYVPFAIVAAYRDRLREVRVRKVY
;
A
#
# COMPACT_ATOMS: atom_id res chain seq x y z
N MET A 1 2.85 2.90 -60.41
CA MET A 1 3.49 3.69 -59.35
C MET A 1 4.64 2.85 -58.83
N SER A 2 5.84 3.18 -59.29
CA SER A 2 7.05 2.39 -59.19
C SER A 2 7.76 2.67 -57.87
N ILE A 3 8.21 1.64 -57.15
CA ILE A 3 9.14 1.79 -56.03
C ILE A 3 10.35 0.89 -56.31
N ILE A 4 11.49 1.55 -56.34
CA ILE A 4 12.85 1.09 -56.64
C ILE A 4 13.47 0.50 -55.37
N PRO A 5 14.32 -0.54 -55.44
CA PRO A 5 15.09 -1.03 -54.29
C PRO A 5 16.42 -0.27 -54.15
N MET A 6 16.87 -0.05 -52.92
CA MET A 6 18.24 0.39 -52.64
C MET A 6 18.80 -0.33 -51.40
N ASP A 7 19.95 -0.96 -51.62
CA ASP A 7 21.05 -1.23 -50.70
C ASP A 7 22.28 -0.58 -51.40
N PRO A 8 23.25 0.09 -50.72
CA PRO A 8 24.29 -0.67 -50.02
C PRO A 8 25.01 0.02 -48.83
N ALA A 9 25.60 -0.82 -47.97
CA ALA A 9 26.92 -0.78 -47.33
C ALA A 9 27.60 0.56 -46.94
N HIS A 10 28.06 0.65 -45.66
CA HIS A 10 29.40 1.15 -45.29
C HIS A 10 29.80 0.74 -43.84
N LEU A 11 30.81 -0.13 -43.75
CA LEU A 11 32.04 -0.10 -42.92
C LEU A 11 32.00 0.43 -41.47
N PHE A 12 32.27 -0.45 -40.48
CA PHE A 12 33.22 -0.18 -39.38
C PHE A 12 33.96 -1.46 -38.95
N SER A 13 35.27 -1.32 -38.81
CA SER A 13 36.27 -2.38 -38.64
C SER A 13 36.48 -2.78 -37.18
N ASN A 14 36.75 -4.08 -36.97
CA ASN A 14 37.20 -4.64 -35.69
C ASN A 14 38.72 -4.43 -35.53
N GLY A 15 39.12 -3.56 -34.61
CA GLY A 15 40.50 -3.39 -34.16
C GLY A 15 40.76 -4.15 -32.84
N ARG A 16 41.53 -5.24 -32.93
CA ARG A 16 42.01 -6.05 -31.80
C ARG A 16 43.35 -5.48 -31.33
N ALA A 17 43.40 -4.91 -30.13
CA ALA A 17 44.64 -4.42 -29.52
C ALA A 17 45.21 -5.47 -28.55
N THR A 18 46.40 -5.95 -28.87
CA THR A 18 47.29 -6.75 -28.01
C THR A 18 48.02 -5.83 -27.03
N TYR A 19 47.95 -6.10 -25.73
CA TYR A 19 48.77 -5.42 -24.72
C TYR A 19 50.01 -6.25 -24.39
N SER A 20 51.16 -5.60 -24.55
CA SER A 20 52.50 -6.02 -24.18
C SER A 20 52.76 -5.83 -22.68
N THR A 21 53.47 -6.79 -22.09
CA THR A 21 54.01 -6.80 -20.72
C THR A 21 55.15 -5.78 -20.57
N PRO A 22 55.24 -5.00 -19.46
CA PRO A 22 56.44 -4.24 -19.14
C PRO A 22 57.48 -5.09 -18.35
N PRO A 23 58.78 -4.72 -18.40
CA PRO A 23 59.88 -5.52 -17.89
C PRO A 23 60.12 -5.33 -16.38
N ASN A 24 60.76 -6.33 -15.76
CA ASN A 24 61.30 -6.30 -14.40
C ASN A 24 62.32 -5.16 -14.24
N GLU A 25 62.16 -4.34 -13.20
CA GLU A 25 63.23 -3.49 -12.67
C GLU A 25 63.68 -4.00 -11.29
N GLU A 26 64.99 -4.17 -11.20
CA GLU A 26 65.78 -4.66 -10.08
C GLU A 26 65.79 -3.68 -8.91
N GLY A 27 66.01 -4.22 -7.70
CA GLY A 27 65.97 -3.49 -6.45
C GLY A 27 67.04 -2.39 -6.32
N GLN A 28 66.59 -1.24 -5.82
CA GLN A 28 67.44 -0.24 -5.20
C GLN A 28 67.25 -0.28 -3.68
N GLU A 29 68.32 -0.69 -3.03
CA GLU A 29 68.59 -0.67 -1.59
C GLU A 29 68.65 0.80 -1.12
N LEU A 30 67.70 1.23 -0.28
CA LEU A 30 67.64 2.59 0.26
C LEU A 30 68.51 2.72 1.51
N ASP A 31 69.63 3.43 1.34
CA ASP A 31 70.55 3.89 2.37
C ASP A 31 69.86 4.94 3.27
N ASN A 32 69.78 4.64 4.57
CA ASN A 32 68.95 5.33 5.55
C ASN A 32 69.69 6.50 6.23
N ARG A 33 70.03 7.52 5.45
CA ARG A 33 70.46 8.83 5.96
C ARG A 33 69.70 9.94 5.26
N SER A 34 68.51 10.28 5.77
CA SER A 34 67.85 11.53 5.40
C SER A 34 68.75 12.72 5.78
N PRO A 35 68.96 13.70 4.88
CA PRO A 35 69.69 14.93 5.19
C PRO A 35 68.97 15.74 6.29
N PRO A 36 69.69 16.57 7.06
CA PRO A 36 69.20 17.19 8.31
C PRO A 36 68.07 18.23 8.16
N ASP A 37 67.56 18.49 6.95
CA ASP A 37 66.56 19.53 6.68
C ASP A 37 65.19 19.00 6.18
N GLU A 38 64.97 17.68 6.10
CA GLU A 38 63.65 17.17 5.73
C GLU A 38 62.67 17.23 6.92
N PRO A 39 61.50 17.87 6.76
CA PRO A 39 60.52 17.95 7.84
C PRO A 39 60.05 16.54 8.22
N THR A 40 59.99 16.31 9.52
CA THR A 40 59.46 15.05 10.04
C THR A 40 58.01 14.88 9.60
N ARG A 41 57.55 13.63 9.48
CA ARG A 41 56.14 13.34 9.14
C ARG A 41 55.14 14.05 10.06
N ALA A 42 55.49 14.27 11.32
CA ALA A 42 54.69 15.02 12.27
C ALA A 42 54.54 16.50 11.86
N GLU A 43 55.63 17.13 11.44
CA GLU A 43 55.66 18.53 10.98
C GLU A 43 54.91 18.71 9.67
N THR A 44 55.11 17.81 8.70
CA THR A 44 54.36 17.83 7.43
C THR A 44 52.86 17.73 7.67
N LEU A 45 52.44 16.78 8.49
CA LEU A 45 51.02 16.56 8.79
C LEU A 45 50.39 17.75 9.52
N MET A 46 51.11 18.37 10.46
CA MET A 46 50.65 19.59 11.13
C MET A 46 50.55 20.77 10.15
N SER A 47 51.50 20.91 9.22
CA SER A 47 51.49 21.94 8.18
C SER A 47 50.29 21.78 7.25
N GLU A 48 50.02 20.57 6.77
CA GLU A 48 48.89 20.26 5.88
C GLU A 48 47.52 20.52 6.55
N ILE A 49 47.37 20.21 7.85
CA ILE A 49 46.14 20.49 8.61
C ILE A 49 46.00 22.00 8.85
N ASN A 50 47.08 22.70 9.21
CA ASN A 50 47.07 24.16 9.41
C ASN A 50 46.69 24.91 8.12
N GLN A 51 47.12 24.41 6.97
CA GLN A 51 46.75 24.96 5.66
C GLN A 51 45.34 24.55 5.20
N GLY A 52 44.69 23.62 5.90
CA GLY A 52 43.38 23.10 5.51
C GLY A 52 43.41 22.29 4.20
N VAL A 53 44.55 21.68 3.86
CA VAL A 53 44.71 20.89 2.63
C VAL A 53 44.67 19.38 2.89
N TYR A 54 44.77 18.95 4.15
CA TYR A 54 44.74 17.53 4.51
C TYR A 54 43.33 16.93 4.34
N PRO A 55 43.09 15.98 3.41
CA PRO A 55 41.75 15.45 3.17
C PRO A 55 41.39 14.34 4.15
N CYS A 56 40.15 14.35 4.66
CA CYS A 56 39.63 13.24 5.44
C CYS A 56 39.34 12.03 4.53
N GLY A 57 39.98 10.89 4.75
CA GLY A 57 39.79 9.67 3.94
C GLY A 57 38.41 9.00 4.04
N ILE A 58 37.42 9.60 4.73
CA ILE A 58 36.04 9.12 4.83
C ILE A 58 35.08 10.05 4.07
N CYS A 59 35.02 11.34 4.44
CA CYS A 59 34.12 12.30 3.80
C CYS A 59 34.76 13.09 2.65
N THR A 60 36.07 12.97 2.44
CA THR A 60 36.88 13.70 1.46
C THR A 60 37.01 15.21 1.68
N ASP A 61 36.31 15.78 2.66
CA ASP A 61 36.48 17.18 3.05
C ASP A 61 37.83 17.43 3.72
N SER A 62 38.35 18.65 3.55
CA SER A 62 39.56 19.12 4.23
C SER A 62 39.39 19.16 5.74
N ILE A 63 40.43 18.71 6.44
CA ILE A 63 40.55 18.77 7.90
C ILE A 63 41.15 20.12 8.29
N ALA A 64 40.47 20.84 9.18
CA ALA A 64 40.95 22.07 9.80
C ALA A 64 40.67 22.05 11.31
N PHE A 65 41.49 22.77 12.09
CA PHE A 65 41.26 22.94 13.52
C PHE A 65 40.03 23.83 13.78
N GLY A 66 39.19 23.46 14.75
CA GLY A 66 37.99 24.21 15.12
C GLY A 66 37.62 24.04 16.59
N SER A 67 36.84 24.97 17.13
CA SER A 67 36.51 25.05 18.57
C SER A 67 35.29 24.23 18.99
N ALA A 68 34.51 23.68 18.06
CA ALA A 68 33.33 22.88 18.39
C ALA A 68 33.60 21.37 18.30
N TYR A 69 32.91 20.56 19.13
CA TYR A 69 32.91 19.09 19.10
C TYR A 69 32.88 18.44 17.70
N PRO A 70 32.10 18.93 16.69
CA PRO A 70 32.15 18.39 15.33
C PRO A 70 33.52 18.53 14.62
N TYR A 71 34.39 19.43 15.07
CA TYR A 71 35.74 19.65 14.55
C TYR A 71 36.83 18.88 15.31
N GLY A 72 36.44 18.02 16.27
CA GLY A 72 37.39 17.11 16.92
C GLY A 72 38.08 16.22 15.89
N LEU A 73 39.38 15.94 16.09
CA LEU A 73 40.17 15.10 15.20
C LEU A 73 40.43 13.75 15.85
N TRP A 74 40.47 12.70 15.03
CA TRP A 74 40.92 11.37 15.44
C TRP A 74 42.04 10.90 14.52
N HIS A 75 43.01 10.16 15.07
CA HIS A 75 44.08 9.55 14.29
C HIS A 75 44.21 8.07 14.58
N CYS A 76 44.61 7.31 13.56
CA CYS A 76 44.92 5.90 13.71
C CYS A 76 46.18 5.71 14.57
N LEU A 77 46.11 4.85 15.59
CA LEU A 77 47.27 4.56 16.44
C LEU A 77 48.38 3.80 15.73
N HIS A 78 48.09 3.21 14.56
CA HIS A 78 49.04 2.41 13.80
C HIS A 78 49.64 3.16 12.61
N CYS A 79 48.82 3.81 11.78
CA CYS A 79 49.29 4.51 10.57
C CYS A 79 49.27 6.03 10.67
N HIS A 80 48.77 6.58 11.78
CA HIS A 80 48.71 8.01 12.08
C HIS A 80 47.95 8.88 11.06
N ASN A 81 47.12 8.29 10.18
CA ASN A 81 46.22 9.07 9.34
C ASN A 81 45.13 9.73 10.18
N VAL A 82 44.80 10.97 9.82
CA VAL A 82 43.86 11.82 10.55
C VAL A 82 42.51 11.86 9.85
N TYR A 83 41.45 11.93 10.65
CA TYR A 83 40.07 12.02 10.18
C TYR A 83 39.28 12.96 11.10
N HIS A 84 38.17 13.47 10.59
CA HIS A 84 37.14 14.04 11.46
C HIS A 84 36.65 12.99 12.45
N PHE A 85 36.60 13.35 13.73
CA PHE A 85 36.13 12.46 14.79
C PHE A 85 34.72 11.93 14.50
N ARG A 86 33.82 12.79 14.01
CA ARG A 86 32.46 12.41 13.62
C ARG A 86 32.44 11.34 12.52
N CYS A 87 33.22 11.52 11.46
CA CYS A 87 33.30 10.55 10.37
C CYS A 87 33.75 9.17 10.85
N VAL A 88 34.74 9.14 11.74
CA VAL A 88 35.23 7.88 12.32
C VAL A 88 34.23 7.25 13.27
N LYS A 89 33.56 8.06 14.10
CA LYS A 89 32.51 7.57 15.01
C LYS A 89 31.36 6.93 14.23
N ASP A 90 30.87 7.60 13.20
CA ASP A 90 29.79 7.08 12.34
C ASP A 90 30.25 5.80 11.60
N TYR A 91 31.50 5.76 11.15
CA TYR A 91 32.11 4.58 10.54
C TYR A 91 32.23 3.39 11.52
N CYS A 92 32.59 3.66 12.78
CA CYS A 92 32.66 2.67 13.85
C CYS A 92 31.27 2.13 14.22
N ASP A 93 30.30 3.01 14.41
CA ASP A 93 28.92 2.66 14.79
C ASP A 93 28.25 1.79 13.71
N TYR A 94 28.51 2.08 12.43
CA TYR A 94 28.01 1.28 11.30
C TYR A 94 28.59 -0.15 11.25
N ARG A 95 29.85 -0.35 11.64
CA ARG A 95 30.57 -1.65 11.53
C ARG A 95 30.36 -2.58 12.73
N GLY A 96 29.72 -2.12 13.81
CA GLY A 96 29.29 -2.93 14.95
C GLY A 96 30.27 -2.89 16.15
N PRO A 97 29.79 -2.63 17.38
CA PRO A 97 30.62 -2.20 18.51
C PRO A 97 31.40 -3.29 19.25
N ARG A 98 31.34 -4.57 18.83
CA ARG A 98 31.61 -5.67 19.78
C ARG A 98 33.08 -6.06 19.98
N ARG A 99 34.05 -5.70 19.10
CA ARG A 99 35.48 -6.09 19.24
C ARG A 99 36.53 -5.10 18.66
N GLY A 100 36.18 -3.83 18.47
CA GLY A 100 37.02 -2.85 17.76
C GLY A 100 36.68 -2.75 16.28
N TRP A 101 37.30 -1.81 15.57
CA TRP A 101 36.96 -1.46 14.19
C TRP A 101 38.21 -1.29 13.33
N ALA A 102 38.13 -1.61 12.03
CA ALA A 102 39.31 -1.55 11.15
C ALA A 102 39.52 -0.13 10.59
N CYS A 103 40.71 0.44 10.78
CA CYS A 103 41.08 1.75 10.22
C CYS A 103 40.84 1.78 8.70
N PRO A 104 40.24 2.83 8.12
CA PRO A 104 39.89 2.86 6.70
C PRO A 104 41.14 2.80 5.80
N SER A 105 42.25 3.41 6.24
CA SER A 105 43.51 3.44 5.50
C SER A 105 44.36 2.18 5.70
N CYS A 106 44.72 1.81 6.93
CA CYS A 106 45.68 0.71 7.14
C CYS A 106 45.05 -0.64 7.50
N LYS A 107 43.72 -0.70 7.70
CA LYS A 107 42.97 -1.88 8.13
C LYS A 107 43.34 -2.46 9.50
N ALA A 108 44.29 -1.85 10.22
CA ALA A 108 44.61 -2.26 11.59
C ALA A 108 43.39 -2.08 12.49
N THR A 109 43.13 -3.05 13.34
CA THR A 109 42.05 -2.99 14.33
C THR A 109 42.34 -1.90 15.35
N GLN A 110 41.38 -1.02 15.55
CA GLN A 110 41.41 0.10 16.48
C GLN A 110 40.43 -0.15 17.63
N PRO A 111 40.71 0.38 18.82
CA PRO A 111 39.77 0.32 19.94
C PRO A 111 38.49 1.11 19.64
N PHE A 112 37.41 0.81 20.38
CA PHE A 112 36.16 1.55 20.29
C PHE A 112 36.38 3.02 20.71
N ILE A 113 35.68 3.93 20.02
CA ILE A 113 35.90 5.37 20.15
C ILE A 113 34.66 6.00 20.79
N SER A 114 34.82 6.51 22.01
CA SER A 114 33.76 7.22 22.74
C SER A 114 33.88 8.74 22.67
N HIS A 115 35.11 9.28 22.68
CA HIS A 115 35.38 10.73 22.73
C HIS A 115 36.58 11.11 21.86
N ALA A 116 36.59 12.35 21.38
CA ALA A 116 37.77 12.92 20.74
C ALA A 116 38.86 13.13 21.79
N THR A 117 40.08 12.70 21.50
CA THR A 117 41.23 12.78 22.42
C THR A 117 42.40 13.51 21.77
N CYS A 118 43.31 14.03 22.60
CA CYS A 118 44.58 14.61 22.13
C CYS A 118 45.34 13.65 21.22
N TRP A 119 46.32 14.15 20.47
CA TRP A 119 47.24 13.28 19.71
C TRP A 119 47.92 12.23 20.57
N CYS A 120 48.06 12.44 21.88
CA CYS A 120 48.61 11.49 22.82
C CYS A 120 47.63 10.39 23.29
N GLY A 121 46.33 10.66 23.25
CA GLY A 121 45.28 9.86 23.89
C GLY A 121 45.03 10.11 25.38
N LYS A 122 45.81 10.98 26.05
CA LYS A 122 45.69 11.26 27.50
C LYS A 122 44.45 12.07 27.90
N GLN A 123 44.10 13.10 27.13
CA GLN A 123 43.03 14.04 27.48
C GLN A 123 41.87 13.95 26.47
N CYS A 124 40.64 13.88 26.98
CA CYS A 124 39.42 13.96 26.17
C CYS A 124 39.02 15.43 25.96
N HIS A 125 38.63 15.80 24.74
CA HIS A 125 38.21 17.15 24.36
C HIS A 125 36.70 17.40 24.59
N ALA A 126 36.06 16.67 25.51
CA ALA A 126 34.60 16.58 25.59
C ALA A 126 33.89 17.86 26.10
N GLU A 127 34.55 18.75 26.85
CA GLU A 127 33.83 19.82 27.57
C GLU A 127 34.46 21.22 27.51
N HIS A 128 35.75 21.36 27.20
CA HIS A 128 36.38 22.68 27.02
C HIS A 128 37.48 22.58 25.96
N ILE A 129 37.11 22.71 24.69
CA ILE A 129 38.09 23.03 23.65
C ILE A 129 38.33 24.53 23.80
N ALA A 130 39.48 24.90 24.36
CA ALA A 130 39.94 26.29 24.29
C ALA A 130 39.88 26.72 22.81
N ASP A 131 39.39 27.93 22.54
CA ASP A 131 39.42 28.49 21.19
C ASP A 131 40.84 28.31 20.64
N TYR A 132 40.97 27.65 19.47
CA TYR A 132 42.24 27.28 18.82
C TYR A 132 43.01 26.03 19.33
N SER A 133 42.34 25.03 19.90
CA SER A 133 42.99 23.74 20.20
C SER A 133 43.53 23.03 18.95
N THR A 134 44.85 22.81 18.90
CA THR A 134 45.54 22.01 17.87
C THR A 134 45.39 20.50 18.07
N ASN A 135 44.34 20.07 18.77
CA ASN A 135 44.12 18.69 19.22
C ASN A 135 45.30 18.13 20.05
N SER A 136 46.05 19.03 20.72
CA SER A 136 47.18 18.75 21.60
C SER A 136 46.83 19.13 23.04
N CYS A 137 47.25 18.32 24.02
CA CYS A 137 47.02 18.61 25.43
C CYS A 137 48.09 19.52 26.07
N ALA A 138 49.05 20.03 25.29
CA ALA A 138 50.21 20.83 25.73
C ALA A 138 51.13 20.17 26.80
N ASP A 139 50.80 18.97 27.28
CA ASP A 139 51.66 18.14 28.14
C ASP A 139 52.65 17.30 27.30
N VAL A 140 53.66 16.74 27.97
CA VAL A 140 54.60 15.77 27.39
C VAL A 140 53.83 14.55 26.89
N CYS A 141 54.08 14.07 25.67
CA CYS A 141 53.35 12.98 25.03
C CYS A 141 53.37 11.70 25.88
N GLY A 142 54.54 11.29 26.36
CA GLY A 142 54.70 10.16 27.28
C GLY A 142 54.30 8.79 26.72
N ARG A 143 54.06 8.66 25.40
CA ARG A 143 53.79 7.37 24.77
C ARG A 143 55.00 6.45 24.89
N LEU A 144 54.77 5.21 25.30
CA LEU A 144 55.78 4.15 25.31
C LEU A 144 55.94 3.60 23.89
N GLY A 145 57.17 3.55 23.40
CA GLY A 145 57.53 2.82 22.19
C GLY A 145 58.94 2.26 22.31
N THR A 146 59.52 1.84 21.20
CA THR A 146 60.86 1.26 21.15
C THR A 146 61.77 2.13 20.30
N CYS A 147 62.98 2.40 20.79
CA CYS A 147 64.00 3.01 19.96
C CYS A 147 64.40 2.04 18.82
N PRO A 148 65.15 2.51 17.80
CA PRO A 148 65.66 1.66 16.72
C PRO A 148 66.48 0.43 17.18
N HIS A 149 67.01 0.46 18.40
CA HIS A 149 67.74 -0.64 19.03
C HIS A 149 66.86 -1.57 19.90
N GLY A 150 65.54 -1.40 19.84
CA GLY A 150 64.56 -2.23 20.57
C GLY A 150 64.39 -1.91 22.06
N GLU A 151 65.06 -0.89 22.60
CA GLU A 151 64.84 -0.50 24.00
C GLU A 151 63.54 0.30 24.18
N PRO A 152 62.72 -0.02 25.20
CA PRO A 152 61.51 0.73 25.50
C PRO A 152 61.86 2.15 25.97
N LYS A 153 61.26 3.16 25.34
CA LYS A 153 61.44 4.58 25.64
C LYS A 153 60.10 5.31 25.68
N TYR A 154 60.03 6.35 26.48
CA TYR A 154 58.89 7.26 26.52
C TYR A 154 59.17 8.48 25.63
N CYS A 155 58.17 8.92 24.88
CA CYS A 155 58.25 10.15 24.11
C CYS A 155 58.33 11.37 25.05
N THR A 156 59.41 12.13 24.93
CA THR A 156 59.68 13.36 25.72
C THR A 156 59.22 14.64 25.04
N LEU A 157 58.77 14.56 23.78
CA LEU A 157 58.20 15.70 23.06
C LEU A 157 56.83 16.07 23.64
N ASN A 158 56.44 17.34 23.47
CA ASN A 158 55.06 17.77 23.71
C ASN A 158 54.09 16.97 22.84
N CYS A 159 52.83 16.86 23.25
CA CYS A 159 51.79 16.17 22.50
C CYS A 159 51.77 16.64 21.02
N HIS A 160 52.15 15.74 20.12
CA HIS A 160 52.42 16.00 18.71
C HIS A 160 51.63 15.02 17.84
N ALA A 161 51.32 15.43 16.61
CA ALA A 161 50.70 14.55 15.63
C ALA A 161 51.72 13.55 15.05
N GLY A 162 51.26 12.45 14.47
CA GLY A 162 52.16 11.46 13.84
C GLY A 162 52.85 10.47 14.81
N PRO A 163 53.81 9.68 14.30
CA PRO A 163 54.60 8.75 15.10
C PRO A 163 55.56 9.48 16.05
N CYS A 164 55.84 8.90 17.21
CA CYS A 164 56.81 9.45 18.16
C CYS A 164 58.25 9.17 17.72
N SER A 165 59.14 10.15 17.89
CA SER A 165 60.58 9.95 17.76
C SER A 165 61.16 9.51 19.11
N PHE A 166 61.90 8.40 19.11
CA PHE A 166 62.51 7.84 20.32
C PHE A 166 64.04 8.00 20.25
N ILE A 167 64.56 8.94 21.03
CA ILE A 167 66.01 9.17 21.14
C ILE A 167 66.64 8.01 21.93
N CYS A 168 67.76 7.49 21.43
CA CYS A 168 68.50 6.42 22.09
C CYS A 168 69.26 6.95 23.30
N SER A 169 69.32 6.17 24.39
CA SER A 169 70.22 6.45 25.51
C SER A 169 71.58 5.81 25.28
N GLU A 170 72.57 6.20 26.09
CA GLU A 170 73.94 5.62 26.08
C GLU A 170 73.94 4.08 26.21
N SER A 171 72.93 3.49 26.86
CA SER A 171 72.74 2.02 26.94
C SER A 171 72.55 1.31 25.59
N CYS A 172 72.22 2.05 24.52
CA CYS A 172 72.07 1.50 23.17
C CYS A 172 73.40 1.46 22.38
N GLN A 173 74.49 2.02 22.92
CA GLN A 173 75.76 2.12 22.21
C GLN A 173 76.36 0.72 21.95
N GLY A 174 76.54 0.38 20.66
CA GLY A 174 77.11 -0.89 20.21
C GLY A 174 76.10 -2.02 19.92
N ARG A 175 74.78 -1.79 20.07
CA ARG A 175 73.77 -2.74 19.60
C ARG A 175 73.47 -2.52 18.11
N ALA A 176 73.28 -3.60 17.36
CA ALA A 176 72.83 -3.51 15.98
C ALA A 176 71.40 -2.93 15.93
N VAL A 177 71.15 -2.04 14.98
CA VAL A 177 69.80 -1.56 14.67
C VAL A 177 69.01 -2.79 14.21
N LEU A 178 67.94 -3.12 14.92
CA LEU A 178 67.00 -4.14 14.46
C LEU A 178 66.35 -3.57 13.20
N ASP A 179 66.30 -4.34 12.10
CA ASP A 179 65.64 -3.94 10.86
C ASP A 179 64.28 -3.33 11.20
N VAL A 180 64.26 -2.00 11.16
CA VAL A 180 63.11 -1.21 11.52
C VAL A 180 62.05 -1.65 10.53
N VAL A 181 60.93 -2.17 11.03
CA VAL A 181 59.74 -2.40 10.22
C VAL A 181 59.42 -1.07 9.56
N VAL A 182 59.85 -0.93 8.31
CA VAL A 182 59.72 0.30 7.52
C VAL A 182 58.25 0.68 7.61
N PRO A 183 57.92 1.91 8.05
CA PRO A 183 56.55 2.37 8.03
C PRO A 183 56.03 2.15 6.63
N ARG A 184 55.05 1.25 6.51
CA ARG A 184 54.41 0.88 5.24
C ARG A 184 54.17 2.18 4.46
N GLU A 185 54.72 2.27 3.25
CA GLU A 185 54.58 3.45 2.42
C GLU A 185 53.12 3.92 2.42
N PRO A 186 52.87 5.25 2.46
CA PRO A 186 51.52 5.78 2.42
C PRO A 186 50.80 5.11 1.26
N PHE A 187 49.75 4.36 1.61
CA PHE A 187 48.96 3.57 0.68
C PHE A 187 48.42 4.52 -0.39
N THR A 188 49.12 4.62 -1.52
CA THR A 188 48.60 5.30 -2.70
C THR A 188 47.35 4.52 -3.07
N PHE A 189 46.21 5.17 -2.91
CA PHE A 189 44.92 4.55 -3.06
C PHE A 189 44.72 4.23 -4.55
N SER A 190 45.24 3.10 -4.99
CA SER A 190 44.90 2.56 -6.30
C SER A 190 43.44 2.09 -6.22
N LEU A 191 42.55 2.98 -6.68
CA LEU A 191 41.12 2.78 -6.89
C LEU A 191 40.71 1.41 -7.51
N PRO A 192 41.51 0.68 -8.33
CA PRO A 192 41.00 -0.51 -9.02
C PRO A 192 40.66 -1.70 -8.12
N ALA A 193 41.46 -2.00 -7.09
CA ALA A 193 41.33 -3.26 -6.34
C ALA A 193 40.13 -3.28 -5.37
N CYS A 194 39.71 -2.11 -4.85
CA CYS A 194 38.52 -2.00 -4.02
C CYS A 194 37.25 -2.09 -4.86
N PHE A 195 37.27 -1.59 -6.10
CA PHE A 195 36.13 -1.63 -7.00
C PHE A 195 35.88 -3.05 -7.51
N GLU A 196 36.93 -3.83 -7.78
CA GLU A 196 36.82 -5.20 -8.27
C GLU A 196 36.20 -6.15 -7.23
N ARG A 197 36.55 -5.98 -5.94
CA ARG A 197 35.97 -6.76 -4.85
C ARG A 197 34.54 -6.34 -4.52
N LEU A 198 34.22 -5.04 -4.62
CA LEU A 198 32.86 -4.55 -4.46
C LEU A 198 31.96 -5.01 -5.62
N CYS A 199 32.45 -5.00 -6.86
CA CYS A 199 31.72 -5.46 -8.04
C CYS A 199 31.41 -6.96 -8.01
N ASN A 200 32.33 -7.79 -7.51
CA ASN A 200 32.09 -9.23 -7.36
C ASN A 200 31.08 -9.57 -6.26
N GLU A 201 30.97 -8.77 -5.19
CA GLU A 201 29.88 -8.92 -4.20
C GLU A 201 28.56 -8.23 -4.61
N LEU A 202 28.63 -7.20 -5.44
CA LEU A 202 27.45 -6.51 -6.00
C LEU A 202 26.70 -7.37 -7.03
N GLY A 203 27.36 -8.32 -7.70
CA GLY A 203 26.74 -9.25 -8.66
C GLY A 203 25.52 -10.00 -8.10
N PRO A 204 25.65 -10.75 -6.99
CA PRO A 204 24.53 -11.46 -6.38
C PRO A 204 23.45 -10.51 -5.82
N LEU A 205 23.82 -9.35 -5.29
CA LEU A 205 22.86 -8.36 -4.81
C LEU A 205 22.05 -7.76 -5.97
N ARG A 206 22.70 -7.40 -7.09
CA ARG A 206 22.02 -6.90 -8.30
C ARG A 206 21.04 -7.93 -8.84
N ALA A 207 21.46 -9.20 -8.95
CA ALA A 207 20.57 -10.26 -9.40
C ALA A 207 19.38 -10.48 -8.45
N TYR A 208 19.60 -10.36 -7.13
CA TYR A 208 18.53 -10.43 -6.13
C TYR A 208 17.53 -9.28 -6.27
N VAL A 209 18.01 -8.04 -6.42
CA VAL A 209 17.18 -6.85 -6.65
C VAL A 209 16.42 -6.96 -7.97
N CYS A 210 17.05 -7.45 -9.04
CA CYS A 210 16.39 -7.69 -10.32
C CYS A 210 15.24 -8.70 -10.18
N LEU A 211 15.42 -9.82 -9.46
CA LEU A 211 14.36 -10.82 -9.26
C LEU A 211 13.17 -10.23 -8.49
N TRP A 212 13.40 -9.45 -7.43
CA TRP A 212 12.32 -8.75 -6.72
C TRP A 212 11.62 -7.72 -7.61
N THR A 213 12.37 -7.00 -8.45
CA THR A 213 11.81 -6.03 -9.39
C THR A 213 10.91 -6.73 -10.42
N ILE A 214 11.35 -7.86 -10.97
CA ILE A 214 10.55 -8.69 -11.88
C ILE A 214 9.28 -9.17 -11.19
N LEU A 215 9.38 -9.71 -9.98
CA LEU A 215 8.22 -10.14 -9.20
C LEU A 215 7.24 -8.98 -8.95
N GLY A 216 7.74 -7.79 -8.59
CA GLY A 216 6.93 -6.60 -8.38
C GLY A 216 6.18 -6.15 -9.64
N VAL A 217 6.84 -6.12 -10.80
CA VAL A 217 6.21 -5.79 -12.09
C VAL A 217 5.13 -6.81 -12.44
N LEU A 218 5.41 -8.09 -12.24
CA LEU A 218 4.44 -9.17 -12.47
C LEU A 218 3.20 -8.98 -11.58
N TYR A 219 3.39 -8.74 -10.28
CA TYR A 219 2.28 -8.48 -9.35
C TYR A 219 1.46 -7.24 -9.71
N ALA A 220 2.10 -6.19 -10.22
CA ALA A 220 1.39 -4.99 -10.69
C ALA A 220 0.49 -5.32 -11.89
N LEU A 221 1.00 -6.05 -12.88
CA LEU A 221 0.24 -6.49 -14.05
C LEU A 221 -0.93 -7.41 -13.65
N LEU A 222 -0.67 -8.34 -12.73
CA LEU A 222 -1.70 -9.21 -12.18
C LEU A 222 -2.76 -8.42 -11.40
N GLY A 223 -2.37 -7.40 -10.63
CA GLY A 223 -3.29 -6.51 -9.95
C GLY A 223 -4.23 -5.77 -10.92
N VAL A 224 -3.71 -5.33 -12.08
CA VAL A 224 -4.52 -4.76 -13.15
C VAL A 224 -5.48 -5.80 -13.72
N LEU A 225 -5.01 -7.01 -14.04
CA LEU A 225 -5.85 -8.10 -14.54
C LEU A 225 -6.93 -8.50 -13.53
N LEU A 226 -6.61 -8.58 -12.25
CA LEU A 226 -7.55 -8.86 -11.17
C LEU A 226 -8.61 -7.77 -11.07
N CYS A 227 -8.23 -6.49 -11.19
CA CYS A 227 -9.18 -5.38 -11.24
C CYS A 227 -10.14 -5.52 -12.42
N PHE A 228 -9.64 -5.87 -13.61
CA PHE A 228 -10.49 -6.15 -14.76
C PHE A 228 -11.40 -7.36 -14.52
N HIS A 229 -10.88 -8.44 -13.97
CA HIS A 229 -11.64 -9.64 -13.64
C HIS A 229 -12.78 -9.35 -12.66
N ILE A 230 -12.50 -8.63 -11.57
CA ILE A 230 -13.51 -8.18 -10.60
C ILE A 230 -14.54 -7.30 -11.30
N ARG A 231 -14.11 -6.33 -12.14
CA ARG A 231 -15.03 -5.46 -12.87
C ARG A 231 -15.88 -6.21 -13.90
N TRP A 232 -15.34 -7.22 -14.57
CA TRP A 232 -16.09 -8.02 -15.54
C TRP A 232 -17.18 -8.84 -14.84
N ASN A 233 -16.87 -9.42 -13.68
CA ASN A 233 -17.82 -10.21 -12.90
C ASN A 233 -18.85 -9.34 -12.16
N THR A 234 -18.47 -8.14 -11.73
CA THR A 234 -19.37 -7.23 -11.01
C THR A 234 -20.11 -6.26 -11.92
N MET A 235 -19.66 -6.01 -13.16
CA MET A 235 -20.24 -5.03 -14.09
C MET A 235 -20.51 -5.63 -15.49
N PRO A 236 -21.26 -6.74 -15.61
CA PRO A 236 -21.41 -7.48 -16.87
C PRO A 236 -22.07 -6.69 -18.00
N TRP A 237 -22.74 -5.57 -17.72
CA TRP A 237 -23.34 -4.70 -18.75
C TRP A 237 -22.34 -3.77 -19.45
N ARG A 238 -21.17 -3.52 -18.85
CA ARG A 238 -20.16 -2.59 -19.40
C ARG A 238 -19.15 -3.31 -20.28
N TYR A 239 -18.98 -4.61 -20.06
CA TYR A 239 -18.03 -5.43 -20.77
C TYR A 239 -18.79 -6.40 -21.67
N PRO A 240 -18.34 -6.64 -22.91
CA PRO A 240 -19.03 -7.55 -23.80
C PRO A 240 -19.18 -8.92 -23.12
N PRO A 241 -20.33 -9.60 -23.26
CA PRO A 241 -20.45 -10.97 -22.83
C PRO A 241 -19.41 -11.78 -23.59
N LEU A 242 -18.47 -12.41 -22.88
CA LEU A 242 -17.66 -13.48 -23.47
C LEU A 242 -18.65 -14.60 -23.82
N ASP A 243 -18.82 -14.86 -25.11
CA ASP A 243 -19.94 -15.58 -25.70
C ASP A 243 -19.98 -17.06 -25.29
N THR A 244 -18.86 -17.59 -24.78
CA THR A 244 -18.81 -18.97 -24.28
C THR A 244 -18.19 -19.06 -22.89
N ASN A 245 -18.76 -19.94 -22.05
CA ASN A 245 -18.12 -20.36 -20.80
C ASN A 245 -16.75 -21.01 -21.05
N LEU A 246 -16.53 -21.52 -22.27
CA LEU A 246 -15.26 -22.06 -22.74
C LEU A 246 -14.18 -20.97 -22.84
N GLU A 247 -14.45 -19.83 -23.46
CA GLU A 247 -13.49 -18.71 -23.55
C GLU A 247 -13.11 -18.17 -22.17
N LYS A 248 -14.10 -18.00 -21.29
CA LYS A 248 -13.86 -17.60 -19.89
C LYS A 248 -12.99 -18.62 -19.17
N GLY A 249 -13.28 -19.90 -19.37
CA GLY A 249 -12.52 -21.01 -18.81
C GLY A 249 -11.09 -21.04 -19.34
N ILE A 250 -10.88 -20.93 -20.64
CA ILE A 250 -9.55 -21.01 -21.27
C ILE A 250 -8.68 -19.81 -20.87
N ILE A 251 -9.21 -18.58 -20.93
CA ILE A 251 -8.44 -17.38 -20.56
C ILE A 251 -8.09 -17.40 -19.07
N ALA A 252 -9.04 -17.79 -18.21
CA ALA A 252 -8.79 -17.89 -16.77
C ALA A 252 -7.81 -19.04 -16.45
N LEU A 253 -8.03 -20.23 -17.01
CA LEU A 253 -7.27 -21.42 -16.65
C LEU A 253 -5.87 -21.40 -17.26
N ALA A 254 -5.71 -21.00 -18.52
CA ALA A 254 -4.40 -20.87 -19.15
C ALA A 254 -3.61 -19.69 -18.56
N GLY A 255 -4.27 -18.54 -18.32
CA GLY A 255 -3.63 -17.37 -17.72
C GLY A 255 -3.18 -17.62 -16.29
N ILE A 256 -4.06 -18.16 -15.44
CA ILE A 256 -3.74 -18.42 -14.03
C ILE A 256 -2.74 -19.57 -13.90
N PHE A 257 -2.87 -20.65 -14.66
CA PHE A 257 -1.95 -21.79 -14.54
C PHE A 257 -0.52 -21.43 -14.98
N VAL A 258 -0.36 -20.80 -16.16
CA VAL A 258 0.95 -20.35 -16.64
C VAL A 258 1.56 -19.35 -15.65
N TRP A 259 0.74 -18.44 -15.11
CA TRP A 259 1.17 -17.48 -14.12
C TRP A 259 1.64 -18.13 -12.82
N LEU A 260 0.84 -19.01 -12.22
CA LEU A 260 1.16 -19.66 -10.95
C LEU A 260 2.44 -20.52 -11.07
N VAL A 261 2.68 -21.14 -12.22
CA VAL A 261 3.92 -21.90 -12.47
C VAL A 261 5.13 -20.98 -12.58
N LEU A 262 5.03 -19.88 -13.35
CA LEU A 262 6.11 -18.89 -13.47
C LEU A 262 6.44 -18.25 -12.11
N GLU A 263 5.41 -17.91 -11.37
CA GLU A 263 5.51 -17.31 -10.05
C GLU A 263 6.12 -18.27 -9.04
N LEU A 264 5.72 -19.56 -9.06
CA LEU A 264 6.32 -20.58 -8.21
C LEU A 264 7.83 -20.68 -8.44
N PHE A 265 8.27 -20.68 -9.70
CA PHE A 265 9.68 -20.72 -10.04
C PHE A 265 10.43 -19.49 -9.50
N LEU A 266 9.89 -18.29 -9.70
CA LEU A 266 10.48 -17.04 -9.19
C LEU A 266 10.56 -17.02 -7.66
N VAL A 267 9.50 -17.45 -6.97
CA VAL A 267 9.42 -17.52 -5.52
C VAL A 267 10.42 -18.52 -4.95
N VAL A 268 10.56 -19.70 -5.55
CA VAL A 268 11.54 -20.72 -5.13
C VAL A 268 12.97 -20.20 -5.29
N GLU A 269 13.28 -19.53 -6.40
CA GLU A 269 14.61 -18.93 -6.64
C GLU A 269 14.90 -17.78 -5.66
N LEU A 270 13.92 -16.90 -5.41
CA LEU A 270 14.01 -15.83 -4.41
C LEU A 270 14.22 -16.37 -2.99
N MET A 271 13.49 -17.42 -2.62
CA MET A 271 13.64 -18.08 -1.33
C MET A 271 15.05 -18.68 -1.19
N SER A 272 15.51 -19.43 -2.20
CA SER A 272 16.86 -20.02 -2.24
C SER A 272 17.95 -18.97 -2.05
N ARG A 273 17.86 -17.84 -2.76
CA ARG A 273 18.82 -16.72 -2.62
C ARG A 273 18.73 -16.03 -1.27
N THR A 274 17.51 -15.84 -0.74
CA THR A 274 17.30 -15.21 0.58
C THR A 274 17.90 -16.07 1.69
N VAL A 275 17.71 -17.39 1.64
CA VAL A 275 18.32 -18.32 2.60
C VAL A 275 19.85 -18.27 2.53
N LYS A 276 20.44 -18.29 1.33
CA LYS A 276 21.89 -18.16 1.15
C LYS A 276 22.42 -16.83 1.68
N TYR A 277 21.72 -15.73 1.40
CA TYR A 277 22.08 -14.39 1.86
C TYR A 277 22.04 -14.29 3.40
N LEU A 278 20.96 -14.76 4.02
CA LEU A 278 20.82 -14.77 5.48
C LEU A 278 21.85 -15.69 6.14
N ALA A 279 22.10 -16.87 5.56
CA ALA A 279 23.12 -17.80 6.03
C ALA A 279 24.52 -17.18 6.03
N ALA A 280 24.87 -16.49 4.93
CA ALA A 280 26.14 -15.77 4.82
C ALA A 280 26.23 -14.60 5.81
N ARG A 281 25.14 -13.84 5.99
CA ARG A 281 25.19 -12.61 6.79
C ARG A 281 25.10 -12.83 8.28
N LEU A 282 24.46 -13.92 8.70
CA LEU A 282 24.38 -14.34 10.10
C LEU A 282 25.58 -15.21 10.53
N GLU A 283 26.58 -15.39 9.67
CA GLU A 283 27.76 -16.25 9.89
C GLU A 283 27.39 -17.66 10.37
N LEU A 284 26.24 -18.18 9.91
CA LEU A 284 25.72 -19.48 10.35
C LEU A 284 26.70 -20.63 10.01
N SER A 285 27.54 -20.45 8.98
CA SER A 285 28.60 -21.39 8.60
C SER A 285 29.82 -21.38 9.53
N ALA A 286 30.08 -20.28 10.25
CA ALA A 286 31.22 -20.17 11.17
C ALA A 286 31.00 -20.93 12.50
N TYR A 287 29.76 -21.29 12.81
CA TYR A 287 29.37 -21.99 14.04
C TYR A 287 29.53 -23.52 13.98
N GLY A 288 30.49 -24.01 13.20
CA GLY A 288 30.70 -25.42 12.85
C GLY A 288 30.85 -26.42 14.02
N ARG A 289 31.10 -25.95 15.26
CA ARG A 289 31.29 -26.80 16.45
C ARG A 289 30.09 -26.87 17.40
N LEU A 290 29.05 -26.04 17.22
CA LEU A 290 27.82 -26.04 18.06
C LEU A 290 26.59 -26.55 17.29
N TRP A 291 26.84 -27.32 16.22
CA TRP A 291 25.89 -27.71 15.18
C TRP A 291 24.64 -28.45 15.70
N HIS A 292 24.79 -29.31 16.71
CA HIS A 292 23.68 -30.15 17.18
C HIS A 292 22.57 -29.39 17.92
N ARG A 293 22.90 -28.26 18.57
CA ARG A 293 21.93 -27.48 19.36
C ARG A 293 21.18 -26.44 18.53
N ASN A 294 21.73 -26.03 17.39
CA ASN A 294 21.16 -24.97 16.54
C ASN A 294 20.30 -25.46 15.35
N ARG A 295 20.21 -26.78 15.12
CA ARG A 295 19.37 -27.36 14.05
C ARG A 295 17.89 -26.96 14.14
N ARG A 296 17.39 -26.67 15.35
CA ARG A 296 16.02 -26.17 15.56
C ARG A 296 15.84 -24.75 15.00
N ILE A 297 16.81 -23.86 15.18
CA ILE A 297 16.70 -22.46 14.75
C ILE A 297 16.70 -22.37 13.22
N GLU A 298 17.54 -23.16 12.56
CA GLU A 298 17.56 -23.26 11.09
C GLU A 298 16.24 -23.81 10.54
N PHE A 299 15.73 -24.89 11.15
CA PHE A 299 14.45 -25.48 10.76
C PHE A 299 13.28 -24.49 10.91
N TRP A 300 13.20 -23.77 12.03
CA TRP A 300 12.17 -22.75 12.26
C TRP A 300 12.32 -21.56 11.30
N GLY A 301 13.55 -21.09 11.05
CA GLY A 301 13.80 -19.98 10.12
C GLY A 301 13.39 -20.31 8.69
N VAL A 302 13.74 -21.49 8.20
CA VAL A 302 13.32 -21.98 6.88
C VAL A 302 11.81 -22.19 6.84
N GLY A 303 11.21 -22.74 7.90
CA GLY A 303 9.76 -22.93 8.01
C GLY A 303 8.97 -21.62 7.92
N VAL A 304 9.41 -20.57 8.64
CA VAL A 304 8.77 -19.25 8.58
C VAL A 304 8.89 -18.64 7.18
N LEU A 305 10.07 -18.72 6.55
CA LEU A 305 10.27 -18.24 5.19
C LEU A 305 9.37 -18.97 4.18
N LEU A 306 9.24 -20.30 4.30
CA LEU A 306 8.33 -21.09 3.47
C LEU A 306 6.87 -20.62 3.59
N VAL A 307 6.39 -20.36 4.81
CA VAL A 307 5.02 -19.87 5.02
C VAL A 307 4.81 -18.48 4.39
N VAL A 308 5.78 -17.57 4.53
CA VAL A 308 5.71 -16.23 3.93
C VAL A 308 5.66 -16.32 2.41
N PHE A 309 6.57 -17.10 1.80
CA PHE A 309 6.63 -17.23 0.35
C PHE A 309 5.44 -18.01 -0.23
N ALA A 310 4.92 -19.01 0.48
CA ALA A 310 3.66 -19.68 0.12
C ALA A 310 2.47 -18.72 0.18
N GLY A 311 2.44 -17.82 1.17
CA GLY A 311 1.45 -16.77 1.28
C GLY A 311 1.49 -15.80 0.09
N ILE A 312 2.69 -15.34 -0.28
CA ILE A 312 2.90 -14.51 -1.48
C ILE A 312 2.33 -15.24 -2.69
N TRP A 313 2.80 -16.47 -2.99
CA TRP A 313 2.36 -17.27 -4.13
C TRP A 313 0.84 -17.53 -4.18
N ALA A 314 0.16 -17.67 -3.04
CA ALA A 314 -1.27 -17.96 -2.98
C ALA A 314 -2.17 -16.72 -3.16
N LEU A 315 -1.68 -15.51 -2.88
CA LEU A 315 -2.48 -14.27 -2.93
C LEU A 315 -3.19 -14.06 -4.28
N PRO A 316 -2.53 -14.24 -5.45
CA PRO A 316 -3.16 -14.21 -6.76
C PRO A 316 -4.37 -15.14 -6.87
N ALA A 317 -4.21 -16.41 -6.54
CA ALA A 317 -5.25 -17.42 -6.67
C ALA A 317 -6.47 -17.09 -5.78
N VAL A 318 -6.21 -16.66 -4.54
CA VAL A 318 -7.26 -16.20 -3.61
C VAL A 318 -7.96 -14.96 -4.17
N GLY A 319 -7.21 -14.00 -4.72
CA GLY A 319 -7.74 -12.80 -5.35
C GLY A 319 -8.68 -13.12 -6.51
N PHE A 320 -8.29 -13.99 -7.43
CA PHE A 320 -9.13 -14.34 -8.59
C PHE A 320 -10.35 -15.19 -8.19
N TYR A 321 -10.21 -16.13 -7.26
CA TYR A 321 -11.32 -17.00 -6.85
C TYR A 321 -12.32 -16.29 -5.92
N VAL A 322 -11.83 -15.60 -4.89
CA VAL A 322 -12.66 -14.99 -3.83
C VAL A 322 -12.94 -13.51 -4.10
N GLY A 323 -12.05 -12.82 -4.83
CA GLY A 323 -12.12 -11.37 -5.05
C GLY A 323 -13.44 -10.87 -5.63
N PRO A 324 -14.02 -11.50 -6.67
CA PRO A 324 -15.34 -11.10 -7.16
C PRO A 324 -16.43 -11.19 -6.09
N GLY A 325 -16.41 -12.24 -5.26
CA GLY A 325 -17.37 -12.44 -4.18
C GLY A 325 -17.22 -11.41 -3.06
N ILE A 326 -15.98 -11.13 -2.64
CA ILE A 326 -15.69 -10.08 -1.65
C ILE A 326 -16.05 -8.69 -2.19
N ALA A 327 -15.69 -8.40 -3.44
CA ALA A 327 -16.00 -7.13 -4.08
C ALA A 327 -17.51 -6.94 -4.21
N TRP A 328 -18.24 -7.99 -4.60
CA TRP A 328 -19.70 -7.99 -4.64
C TRP A 328 -20.31 -7.77 -3.25
N HIS A 329 -19.86 -8.52 -2.24
CA HIS A 329 -20.34 -8.38 -0.87
C HIS A 329 -20.08 -6.96 -0.34
N ASN A 330 -18.89 -6.41 -0.56
CA ASN A 330 -18.55 -5.04 -0.16
C ASN A 330 -19.34 -3.98 -0.92
N GLN A 331 -19.71 -4.24 -2.18
CA GLN A 331 -20.61 -3.36 -2.94
C GLN A 331 -22.04 -3.42 -2.40
N MET A 332 -22.51 -4.60 -1.97
CA MET A 332 -23.92 -4.82 -1.61
C MET A 332 -24.24 -4.71 -0.12
N LYS A 333 -23.24 -4.72 0.77
CA LYS A 333 -23.46 -4.69 2.23
C LYS A 333 -24.27 -3.50 2.71
N ASN A 334 -24.20 -2.37 2.00
CA ASN A 334 -24.95 -1.15 2.33
C ASN A 334 -26.27 -0.99 1.55
N SER A 335 -26.44 -1.67 0.40
CA SER A 335 -27.70 -1.71 -0.36
C SER A 335 -28.84 -2.42 0.38
N CYS A 336 -28.51 -3.14 1.46
CA CYS A 336 -29.42 -3.83 2.35
C CYS A 336 -29.79 -3.03 3.61
N SER A 337 -29.36 -1.77 3.69
CA SER A 337 -29.77 -0.82 4.73
C SER A 337 -31.25 -0.48 4.56
N ARG A 338 -32.01 -0.53 5.66
CA ARG A 338 -33.43 -0.10 5.70
C ARG A 338 -33.58 1.42 5.74
N ARG A 339 -32.48 2.17 5.62
CA ARG A 339 -32.43 3.62 5.51
C ARG A 339 -32.11 3.99 4.06
N PHE A 340 -32.95 4.85 3.49
CA PHE A 340 -32.80 5.38 2.15
C PHE A 340 -32.66 6.91 2.22
N GLN A 341 -31.71 7.47 1.48
CA GLN A 341 -31.54 8.92 1.40
C GLN A 341 -32.10 9.42 0.07
N ALA A 342 -33.15 10.24 0.12
CA ALA A 342 -33.68 10.95 -1.03
C ALA A 342 -32.95 12.30 -1.14
N ILE A 343 -32.26 12.51 -2.26
CA ILE A 343 -31.53 13.74 -2.55
C ILE A 343 -32.26 14.44 -3.69
N SER A 344 -32.54 15.74 -3.53
CA SER A 344 -33.10 16.53 -4.62
C SER A 344 -32.00 16.88 -5.63
N THR A 345 -32.33 16.83 -6.92
CA THR A 345 -31.42 17.26 -8.00
C THR A 345 -31.21 18.77 -7.99
N THR A 346 -32.15 19.53 -7.42
CA THR A 346 -31.97 20.95 -7.13
C THR A 346 -31.31 21.09 -5.76
N HIS A 347 -30.16 21.77 -5.69
CA HIS A 347 -29.41 22.01 -4.45
C HIS A 347 -30.19 22.76 -3.34
N SER A 348 -31.40 23.23 -3.64
CA SER A 348 -32.28 23.97 -2.71
C SER A 348 -32.92 23.11 -1.62
N HIS A 349 -32.85 21.77 -1.70
CA HIS A 349 -33.48 20.89 -0.71
C HIS A 349 -32.44 19.98 -0.04
N PRO A 350 -32.34 19.97 1.30
CA PRO A 350 -31.41 19.09 2.00
C PRO A 350 -31.78 17.62 1.78
N PRO A 351 -30.80 16.69 1.83
CA PRO A 351 -31.06 15.26 1.78
C PRO A 351 -32.07 14.83 2.84
N ARG A 352 -33.00 13.95 2.48
CA ARG A 352 -34.07 13.46 3.36
C ARG A 352 -33.90 11.97 3.60
N ASN A 353 -34.06 11.52 4.84
CA ASN A 353 -34.02 10.09 5.15
C ASN A 353 -35.44 9.51 5.09
N PHE A 354 -35.55 8.34 4.48
CA PHE A 354 -36.72 7.48 4.50
C PHE A 354 -36.33 6.14 5.11
N TYR A 355 -37.25 5.54 5.84
CA TYR A 355 -37.05 4.30 6.58
C TYR A 355 -38.05 3.26 6.07
N LEU A 356 -37.57 2.07 5.72
CA LEU A 356 -38.42 0.93 5.37
C LEU A 356 -38.42 -0.05 6.53
N ALA A 357 -39.60 -0.36 7.07
CA ALA A 357 -39.73 -1.43 8.05
C ALA A 357 -41.00 -2.25 7.83
N ASP A 358 -41.03 -3.42 8.46
CA ASP A 358 -42.16 -4.34 8.39
C ASP A 358 -43.08 -4.06 9.58
N HIS A 359 -44.37 -4.06 9.30
CA HIS A 359 -45.41 -3.82 10.28
C HIS A 359 -46.39 -4.98 10.30
N VAL A 360 -46.87 -5.28 11.51
CA VAL A 360 -47.93 -6.24 11.76
C VAL A 360 -48.96 -5.55 12.64
N VAL A 361 -50.19 -5.43 12.13
CA VAL A 361 -51.31 -4.84 12.85
C VAL A 361 -52.40 -5.89 12.97
N PRO A 362 -52.31 -6.77 13.98
CA PRO A 362 -53.23 -7.91 14.11
C PRO A 362 -54.65 -7.40 14.34
N SER A 363 -55.56 -7.75 13.43
CA SER A 363 -57.00 -7.59 13.61
C SER A 363 -57.61 -8.91 14.08
N THR A 364 -58.52 -8.83 15.03
CA THR A 364 -59.26 -10.00 15.55
C THR A 364 -60.35 -10.49 14.59
N ALA A 365 -60.67 -9.74 13.53
CA ALA A 365 -61.85 -9.98 12.70
C ALA A 365 -61.57 -10.78 11.42
N ASP A 366 -60.40 -10.63 10.79
CA ASP A 366 -60.04 -11.34 9.55
C ASP A 366 -58.52 -11.26 9.30
N ASN A 367 -57.85 -12.43 9.25
CA ASN A 367 -56.41 -12.52 8.96
C ASN A 367 -56.06 -12.16 7.51
N THR A 368 -57.04 -12.03 6.63
CA THR A 368 -56.85 -11.70 5.21
C THR A 368 -57.14 -10.23 4.88
N ALA A 369 -57.55 -9.43 5.86
CA ALA A 369 -57.79 -8.01 5.65
C ALA A 369 -56.54 -7.30 5.09
N PRO A 370 -56.70 -6.29 4.24
CA PRO A 370 -55.57 -5.54 3.72
C PRO A 370 -54.86 -4.77 4.83
N PHE A 371 -53.53 -4.64 4.69
CA PHE A 371 -52.63 -3.99 5.64
C PHE A 371 -52.62 -4.65 7.04
N GLN A 372 -52.90 -5.95 7.14
CA GLN A 372 -52.57 -6.76 8.31
C GLN A 372 -51.05 -6.95 8.45
N TYR A 373 -50.40 -7.22 7.32
CA TYR A 373 -48.95 -7.33 7.17
C TYR A 373 -48.53 -6.43 6.02
N PHE A 374 -47.71 -5.42 6.30
CA PHE A 374 -47.29 -4.47 5.29
C PHE A 374 -45.87 -3.97 5.54
N HIS A 375 -45.24 -3.47 4.48
CA HIS A 375 -44.00 -2.74 4.58
C HIS A 375 -44.32 -1.24 4.56
N ARG A 376 -43.80 -0.49 5.52
CA ARG A 376 -43.96 0.96 5.59
C ARG A 376 -42.67 1.63 5.19
N LEU A 377 -42.74 2.49 4.19
CA LEU A 377 -41.71 3.47 3.89
C LEU A 377 -42.15 4.83 4.42
N SER A 378 -41.47 5.39 5.42
CA SER A 378 -41.83 6.71 5.95
C SER A 378 -40.65 7.65 6.11
N GLY A 379 -40.91 8.95 6.01
CA GLY A 379 -39.92 10.02 6.04
C GLY A 379 -40.59 11.40 6.06
N ALA A 380 -39.80 12.46 6.13
CA ALA A 380 -40.30 13.84 6.14
C ALA A 380 -40.00 14.54 4.81
N THR A 381 -41.02 15.20 4.23
CA THR A 381 -40.89 16.04 3.04
C THR A 381 -41.06 17.51 3.39
N GLY A 382 -40.06 18.11 4.04
CA GLY A 382 -40.20 19.46 4.60
C GLY A 382 -40.89 19.41 5.96
N ALA A 383 -41.94 20.21 6.16
CA ALA A 383 -42.71 20.21 7.41
C ALA A 383 -43.73 19.05 7.51
N THR A 384 -44.00 18.36 6.39
CA THR A 384 -45.00 17.29 6.35
C THR A 384 -44.33 15.92 6.42
N GLY A 385 -44.73 15.10 7.39
CA GLY A 385 -44.38 13.68 7.38
C GLY A 385 -45.23 12.92 6.37
N MET A 386 -44.65 11.90 5.75
CA MET A 386 -45.32 11.06 4.77
C MET A 386 -44.97 9.60 5.04
N ALA A 387 -45.92 8.70 4.81
CA ALA A 387 -45.70 7.26 4.79
C ALA A 387 -46.35 6.63 3.57
N VAL A 388 -45.71 5.60 3.03
CA VAL A 388 -46.28 4.71 2.03
C VAL A 388 -46.30 3.32 2.62
N ASP A 389 -47.49 2.77 2.81
CA ASP A 389 -47.66 1.39 3.23
C ASP A 389 -47.90 0.53 1.98
N VAL A 390 -47.21 -0.61 1.93
CA VAL A 390 -47.27 -1.58 0.84
C VAL A 390 -47.62 -2.94 1.40
N ASP A 391 -48.80 -3.42 1.06
CA ASP A 391 -49.25 -4.79 1.32
C ASP A 391 -48.95 -5.64 0.09
N LEU A 392 -47.85 -6.38 0.13
CA LEU A 392 -47.42 -7.25 -0.96
C LEU A 392 -48.35 -8.44 -1.16
N GLN A 393 -49.04 -8.90 -0.12
CA GLN A 393 -49.91 -10.07 -0.19
C GLN A 393 -51.21 -9.73 -0.91
N ASN A 394 -51.79 -8.57 -0.58
CA ASN A 394 -53.02 -8.09 -1.18
C ASN A 394 -52.79 -7.20 -2.42
N GLN A 395 -51.53 -6.94 -2.79
CA GLN A 395 -51.12 -6.08 -3.91
C GLN A 395 -51.69 -4.66 -3.81
N GLN A 396 -51.73 -4.13 -2.59
CA GLN A 396 -52.30 -2.83 -2.29
C GLN A 396 -51.25 -1.89 -1.72
N TRP A 397 -51.46 -0.60 -1.95
CA TRP A 397 -50.65 0.44 -1.36
C TRP A 397 -51.53 1.60 -0.87
N ARG A 398 -51.05 2.31 0.13
CA ARG A 398 -51.67 3.56 0.59
C ARG A 398 -50.61 4.58 0.94
N LEU A 399 -50.89 5.81 0.59
CA LEU A 399 -50.10 6.99 0.90
C LEU A 399 -50.79 7.72 2.05
N LEU A 400 -50.03 7.95 3.12
CA LEU A 400 -50.47 8.58 4.34
C LEU A 400 -49.71 9.88 4.55
N ARG A 401 -50.43 10.91 4.99
CA ARG A 401 -49.86 12.13 5.54
C ARG A 401 -49.76 11.98 7.05
N LEU A 402 -48.59 12.31 7.59
CA LEU A 402 -48.30 12.24 9.01
C LEU A 402 -48.22 13.65 9.59
N ASN A 403 -48.79 13.85 10.78
CA ASN A 403 -48.69 15.11 11.51
C ASN A 403 -47.30 15.33 12.15
N SER A 404 -46.53 14.26 12.35
CA SER A 404 -45.20 14.28 12.95
C SER A 404 -44.29 13.23 12.29
N THR A 405 -43.01 13.22 12.70
CA THR A 405 -42.06 12.20 12.26
C THR A 405 -42.43 10.82 12.78
N ASP A 406 -42.34 9.81 11.92
CA ASP A 406 -42.59 8.41 12.26
C ASP A 406 -41.37 7.78 12.96
N THR A 407 -41.22 8.10 14.24
CA THR A 407 -40.11 7.60 15.07
C THR A 407 -40.15 6.09 15.26
N ALA A 408 -41.36 5.51 15.29
CA ALA A 408 -41.56 4.07 15.41
C ALA A 408 -40.99 3.32 14.21
N ASN A 409 -41.31 3.74 12.99
CA ASN A 409 -40.79 3.11 11.78
C ASN A 409 -39.28 3.32 11.60
N SER A 410 -38.77 4.51 11.97
CA SER A 410 -37.32 4.74 12.01
C SER A 410 -36.62 3.74 12.94
N TRP A 411 -37.18 3.48 14.13
CA TRP A 411 -36.61 2.51 15.06
C TRP A 411 -36.66 1.07 14.50
N LEU A 412 -37.80 0.65 13.96
CA LEU A 412 -37.98 -0.67 13.35
C LEU A 412 -37.03 -0.92 12.15
N ALA A 413 -36.65 0.15 11.44
CA ALA A 413 -35.69 0.10 10.35
C ALA A 413 -34.25 -0.14 10.84
N TYR A 414 -33.85 0.45 11.97
CA TYR A 414 -32.47 0.36 12.50
C TYR A 414 -32.22 -0.88 13.39
N ASP A 415 -33.05 -1.11 14.40
CA ASP A 415 -32.70 -2.03 15.51
C ASP A 415 -33.15 -3.49 15.31
N SER A 416 -33.98 -3.78 14.31
CA SER A 416 -34.42 -5.16 14.03
C SER A 416 -33.29 -6.09 13.56
N LYS A 417 -32.20 -5.53 13.01
CA LYS A 417 -31.03 -6.30 12.53
C LYS A 417 -29.83 -6.29 13.48
N ALA A 418 -29.73 -5.29 14.36
CA ALA A 418 -28.61 -5.13 15.30
C ALA A 418 -28.85 -5.81 16.65
N SER A 419 -30.08 -6.24 16.93
CA SER A 419 -30.36 -7.09 18.09
C SER A 419 -29.58 -8.39 17.95
N PRO A 420 -28.65 -8.72 18.87
CA PRO A 420 -27.96 -10.00 18.83
C PRO A 420 -29.02 -11.11 18.81
N PRO A 421 -28.82 -12.22 18.07
CA PRO A 421 -29.73 -13.36 18.15
C PRO A 421 -29.84 -13.72 19.62
N SER A 422 -30.99 -13.42 20.22
CA SER A 422 -31.19 -13.63 21.65
C SER A 422 -30.90 -15.09 21.92
N THR A 423 -29.87 -15.35 22.72
CA THR A 423 -29.40 -16.69 23.12
C THR A 423 -30.45 -17.46 23.93
N PHE A 424 -31.65 -16.90 24.13
CA PHE A 424 -32.74 -17.53 24.83
C PHE A 424 -33.99 -17.64 23.95
N ARG A 425 -34.59 -18.83 23.99
CA ARG A 425 -35.75 -19.26 23.20
C ARG A 425 -36.85 -18.19 23.13
N GLY A 426 -37.02 -17.61 21.95
CA GLY A 426 -38.35 -17.33 21.38
C GLY A 426 -39.04 -16.01 21.69
N GLN A 427 -38.46 -15.08 22.47
CA GLN A 427 -39.04 -13.75 22.62
C GLN A 427 -37.95 -12.68 22.63
N ILE A 428 -37.77 -12.03 21.47
CA ILE A 428 -37.24 -10.66 21.46
C ILE A 428 -38.36 -9.83 22.09
N PRO A 429 -38.15 -9.14 23.23
CA PRO A 429 -39.10 -8.14 23.67
C PRO A 429 -39.06 -7.04 22.63
N PHE A 430 -39.96 -7.09 21.66
CA PHE A 430 -40.31 -5.90 20.89
C PHE A 430 -40.58 -4.82 21.93
N PRO A 431 -39.95 -3.63 21.85
CA PRO A 431 -40.37 -2.53 22.69
C PRO A 431 -41.88 -2.42 22.50
N THR A 432 -42.61 -2.48 23.61
CA THR A 432 -44.04 -2.29 23.56
C THR A 432 -44.29 -0.95 22.88
N PHE A 433 -45.06 -0.98 21.79
CA PHE A 433 -45.34 0.18 20.93
C PHE A 433 -45.87 1.40 21.69
N THR A 434 -46.31 1.22 22.93
CA THR A 434 -46.75 2.25 23.87
C THR A 434 -45.69 3.31 24.18
N SER A 435 -44.41 3.08 23.88
CA SER A 435 -43.34 4.06 24.11
C SER A 435 -43.11 5.03 22.94
N PHE A 436 -43.59 4.72 21.74
CA PHE A 436 -43.45 5.60 20.58
C PHE A 436 -44.75 6.38 20.35
N PRO A 437 -44.71 7.72 20.27
CA PRO A 437 -45.88 8.48 19.87
C PRO A 437 -46.26 8.09 18.44
N THR A 438 -47.44 7.50 18.26
CA THR A 438 -47.97 7.19 16.94
C THR A 438 -48.37 8.51 16.27
N PRO A 439 -47.80 8.84 15.09
CA PRO A 439 -48.25 10.01 14.36
C PRO A 439 -49.73 9.85 14.00
N HIS A 440 -50.47 10.95 13.99
CA HIS A 440 -51.80 10.96 13.39
C HIS A 440 -51.65 10.77 11.87
N GLU A 441 -52.30 9.73 11.36
CA GLU A 441 -52.24 9.32 9.96
C GLU A 441 -53.51 9.77 9.24
N THR A 442 -53.34 10.48 8.13
CA THR A 442 -54.46 10.84 7.24
C THR A 442 -54.23 10.17 5.90
N LEU A 443 -55.19 9.35 5.47
CA LEU A 443 -55.15 8.72 4.16
C LEU A 443 -55.18 9.81 3.09
N VAL A 444 -54.12 9.86 2.28
CA VAL A 444 -54.03 10.75 1.13
C VAL A 444 -54.62 10.01 -0.06
N HIS A 445 -53.96 8.95 -0.51
CA HIS A 445 -54.33 8.16 -1.69
C HIS A 445 -54.15 6.67 -1.40
N SER A 446 -54.82 5.83 -2.19
CA SER A 446 -54.65 4.38 -2.15
C SER A 446 -54.86 3.79 -3.52
N GLY A 447 -54.25 2.65 -3.78
CA GLY A 447 -54.41 1.95 -5.04
C GLY A 447 -53.92 0.51 -4.98
N SER A 448 -53.81 -0.09 -6.16
CA SER A 448 -53.28 -1.43 -6.32
C SER A 448 -52.08 -1.41 -7.27
N PHE A 449 -51.32 -2.49 -7.24
CA PHE A 449 -50.31 -2.77 -8.26
C PHE A 449 -50.53 -4.15 -8.86
N GLY A 450 -50.19 -4.30 -10.13
CA GLY A 450 -50.24 -5.60 -10.79
C GLY A 450 -49.18 -6.57 -10.24
N PRO A 451 -49.34 -7.88 -10.48
CA PRO A 451 -48.33 -8.87 -10.12
C PRO A 451 -46.98 -8.57 -10.79
N ALA A 452 -45.89 -9.07 -10.18
CA ALA A 452 -44.53 -8.93 -10.67
C ALA A 452 -44.30 -9.71 -11.99
N GLY A 453 -44.79 -9.18 -13.09
CA GLY A 453 -44.49 -9.62 -14.46
C GLY A 453 -43.27 -8.89 -15.03
N ALA A 454 -43.06 -9.00 -16.35
CA ALA A 454 -42.01 -8.24 -17.04
C ALA A 454 -42.11 -6.74 -16.72
N ASN A 455 -43.34 -6.21 -16.62
CA ASN A 455 -43.63 -4.86 -16.17
C ASN A 455 -44.62 -4.89 -15.00
N MET A 456 -44.54 -3.91 -14.10
CA MET A 456 -45.48 -3.73 -12.99
C MET A 456 -46.22 -2.40 -13.17
N ARG A 457 -47.55 -2.45 -13.21
CA ARG A 457 -48.39 -1.25 -13.30
C ARG A 457 -48.91 -0.86 -11.92
N ILE A 458 -48.88 0.43 -11.64
CA ILE A 458 -49.42 1.01 -10.41
C ILE A 458 -50.61 1.89 -10.78
N SER A 459 -51.75 1.60 -10.16
CA SER A 459 -53.00 2.34 -10.31
C SER A 459 -53.28 3.15 -9.04
N GLY A 460 -54.21 4.11 -9.13
CA GLY A 460 -54.71 4.86 -7.97
C GLY A 460 -53.86 6.06 -7.52
N LEU A 461 -52.97 6.57 -8.38
CA LEU A 461 -52.12 7.73 -8.04
C LEU A 461 -52.81 9.08 -8.30
N GLY A 462 -54.03 9.05 -8.83
CA GLY A 462 -54.83 10.22 -9.17
C GLY A 462 -55.50 10.06 -10.55
N PRO A 463 -56.46 10.93 -10.91
CA PRO A 463 -57.13 10.90 -12.21
C PRO A 463 -56.10 11.04 -13.34
N GLY A 464 -56.01 10.06 -14.24
CA GLY A 464 -55.10 10.10 -15.40
C GLY A 464 -53.62 9.79 -15.11
N HIS A 465 -53.28 9.38 -13.88
CA HIS A 465 -51.90 9.12 -13.48
C HIS A 465 -51.72 7.63 -13.17
N GLU A 466 -51.41 6.84 -14.20
CA GLU A 466 -50.86 5.50 -14.03
C GLU A 466 -49.34 5.57 -14.21
N VAL A 467 -48.61 4.66 -13.57
CA VAL A 467 -47.19 4.49 -13.87
C VAL A 467 -46.88 3.02 -14.11
N GLU A 468 -46.03 2.79 -15.10
CA GLU A 468 -45.52 1.46 -15.44
C GLU A 468 -44.05 1.38 -15.08
N ILE A 469 -43.70 0.34 -14.33
CA ILE A 469 -42.34 0.00 -13.94
C ILE A 469 -41.84 -1.13 -14.82
N PHE A 470 -40.82 -0.84 -15.61
CA PHE A 470 -40.28 -1.79 -16.60
C PHE A 470 -39.25 -2.73 -16.01
N ASN A 471 -39.20 -3.94 -16.57
CA ASN A 471 -38.26 -5.00 -16.19
C ASN A 471 -38.37 -5.37 -14.70
N MET A 472 -39.56 -5.26 -14.11
CA MET A 472 -39.76 -5.52 -12.68
C MET A 472 -39.41 -6.98 -12.33
N TYR A 473 -39.86 -7.94 -13.12
CA TYR A 473 -39.49 -9.35 -12.92
C TYR A 473 -37.98 -9.55 -12.96
N ALA A 474 -37.30 -8.93 -13.93
CA ALA A 474 -35.86 -9.09 -14.05
C ALA A 474 -35.12 -8.37 -12.91
N PHE A 475 -35.59 -7.22 -12.47
CA PHE A 475 -35.10 -6.54 -11.27
C PHE A 475 -35.26 -7.39 -9.99
N ILE A 476 -36.41 -8.06 -9.83
CA ILE A 476 -36.73 -8.91 -8.66
C ILE A 476 -35.96 -10.24 -8.71
N MET A 477 -35.94 -10.91 -9.86
CA MET A 477 -35.45 -12.28 -9.99
C MET A 477 -33.99 -12.36 -10.47
N GLN A 478 -33.53 -11.42 -11.28
CA GLN A 478 -32.19 -11.40 -11.85
C GLN A 478 -31.31 -10.40 -11.10
N TYR A 479 -30.65 -10.88 -10.05
CA TYR A 479 -29.70 -10.12 -9.22
C TYR A 479 -28.56 -9.44 -10.01
N LYS A 480 -28.34 -9.84 -11.28
CA LYS A 480 -27.34 -9.24 -12.18
C LYS A 480 -27.82 -7.97 -12.89
N GLN A 481 -29.13 -7.69 -12.93
CA GLN A 481 -29.71 -6.53 -13.62
C GLN A 481 -29.90 -5.31 -12.71
N GLU A 482 -29.54 -5.40 -11.44
CA GLU A 482 -29.52 -4.22 -10.58
C GLU A 482 -28.53 -3.18 -11.13
N PRO A 483 -28.94 -1.91 -11.27
CA PRO A 483 -29.94 -1.21 -10.43
C PRO A 483 -30.89 -0.29 -11.21
N PHE A 484 -31.19 -0.61 -12.48
CA PHE A 484 -31.87 0.34 -13.36
C PHE A 484 -33.37 0.05 -13.47
N LEU A 485 -34.14 0.58 -12.54
CA LEU A 485 -35.58 0.67 -12.65
C LEU A 485 -35.93 1.97 -13.35
N ARG A 486 -36.92 1.93 -14.25
CA ARG A 486 -37.52 3.14 -14.82
C ARG A 486 -39.02 3.08 -14.62
N VAL A 487 -39.58 4.23 -14.30
CA VAL A 487 -41.00 4.45 -14.06
C VAL A 487 -41.46 5.47 -15.08
N PHE A 488 -42.43 5.08 -15.90
CA PHE A 488 -42.95 5.92 -16.98
C PHE A 488 -44.41 6.27 -16.74
N SER A 489 -44.79 7.46 -17.20
CA SER A 489 -46.21 7.84 -17.24
C SER A 489 -46.97 6.84 -18.09
N GLY A 490 -48.08 6.33 -17.54
CA GLY A 490 -49.05 5.52 -18.26
C GLY A 490 -50.06 6.35 -19.06
N SER A 491 -50.06 7.68 -18.93
CA SER A 491 -50.97 8.56 -19.66
C SER A 491 -50.62 8.60 -21.16
N GLU A 492 -51.54 8.10 -22.00
CA GLU A 492 -51.45 8.25 -23.46
C GLU A 492 -51.46 9.74 -23.88
N ALA A 493 -52.12 10.60 -23.10
CA ALA A 493 -52.22 12.03 -23.35
C ALA A 493 -50.88 12.78 -23.34
N ASP A 494 -49.89 12.32 -22.56
CA ASP A 494 -48.54 12.93 -22.55
C ASP A 494 -47.66 12.42 -23.68
N ALA A 495 -47.96 11.24 -24.24
CA ALA A 495 -47.26 10.70 -25.40
C ALA A 495 -47.56 11.52 -26.67
N ASP A 496 -48.74 12.12 -26.77
CA ASP A 496 -49.18 12.86 -27.96
C ASP A 496 -48.54 14.26 -28.09
N ALA A 497 -48.15 14.90 -26.99
CA ALA A 497 -47.61 16.25 -27.01
C ALA A 497 -46.16 16.36 -27.56
N HIS A 498 -45.39 15.26 -27.56
CA HIS A 498 -43.97 15.25 -27.95
C HIS A 498 -43.60 14.22 -29.03
N SER A 499 -44.55 13.41 -29.52
CA SER A 499 -44.30 12.36 -30.53
C SER A 499 -44.71 12.74 -31.96
N SER A 500 -45.11 13.98 -32.22
CA SER A 500 -45.58 14.41 -33.54
C SER A 500 -44.51 14.37 -34.65
N ALA A 501 -43.22 14.29 -34.30
CA ALA A 501 -42.14 14.09 -35.27
C ALA A 501 -41.80 12.60 -35.53
N ASP A 502 -41.95 11.71 -34.54
CA ASP A 502 -41.51 10.30 -34.64
C ASP A 502 -42.63 9.34 -35.07
N ARG A 503 -43.91 9.74 -34.94
CA ARG A 503 -45.05 8.91 -35.39
C ARG A 503 -45.13 8.72 -36.91
N ALA A 504 -44.45 9.56 -37.71
CA ALA A 504 -44.46 9.45 -39.16
C ALA A 504 -43.74 8.19 -39.70
N ARG A 505 -43.11 7.37 -38.85
CA ARG A 505 -42.30 6.21 -39.26
C ARG A 505 -42.87 4.82 -38.94
N GLY A 506 -44.16 4.71 -38.55
CA GLY A 506 -44.90 3.43 -38.60
C GLY A 506 -44.33 2.25 -37.78
N GLN A 507 -43.29 2.46 -36.97
CA GLN A 507 -42.80 1.45 -36.05
C GLN A 507 -43.56 1.61 -34.75
N GLY A 508 -44.43 0.65 -34.45
CA GLY A 508 -45.07 0.56 -33.13
C GLY A 508 -43.98 0.66 -32.08
N HIS A 509 -44.02 1.71 -31.25
CA HIS A 509 -43.07 1.90 -30.17
C HIS A 509 -43.02 0.61 -29.36
N GLU A 510 -41.91 -0.13 -29.47
CA GLU A 510 -41.58 -1.14 -28.48
C GLU A 510 -41.64 -0.44 -27.14
N ARG A 511 -42.68 -0.75 -26.35
CA ARG A 511 -42.91 -0.15 -25.03
C ARG A 511 -41.73 -0.36 -24.09
N ASN A 512 -40.75 -1.19 -24.44
CA ASN A 512 -39.51 -1.38 -23.72
C ASN A 512 -38.40 -0.50 -24.34
N PRO A 513 -38.32 0.79 -23.98
CA PRO A 513 -37.28 1.65 -24.53
C PRO A 513 -35.92 1.03 -24.21
N THR A 514 -35.11 0.85 -25.25
CA THR A 514 -33.73 0.40 -25.11
C THR A 514 -33.04 1.27 -24.07
N TRP A 515 -32.33 0.67 -23.13
CA TRP A 515 -31.71 1.44 -22.06
C TRP A 515 -30.73 2.46 -22.64
N THR A 516 -30.94 3.74 -22.38
CA THR A 516 -30.02 4.82 -22.76
C THR A 516 -29.61 5.68 -21.56
N HIS A 517 -28.45 6.31 -21.60
CA HIS A 517 -28.01 7.22 -20.54
C HIS A 517 -28.87 8.51 -20.47
N ARG A 518 -29.60 8.83 -21.55
CA ARG A 518 -30.47 10.00 -21.62
C ARG A 518 -31.82 9.70 -20.94
N PRO A 519 -32.37 10.64 -20.15
CA PRO A 519 -33.70 10.47 -19.58
C PRO A 519 -34.74 10.46 -20.71
N HIS A 520 -35.67 9.51 -20.67
CA HIS A 520 -36.76 9.46 -21.64
C HIS A 520 -37.83 10.54 -21.31
N ALA A 521 -38.53 11.06 -22.32
CA ALA A 521 -39.51 12.14 -22.15
C ALA A 521 -40.65 11.79 -21.19
N LEU A 522 -41.09 10.54 -21.18
CA LEU A 522 -42.14 10.01 -20.29
C LEU A 522 -41.60 9.40 -18.98
N GLU A 523 -40.29 9.42 -18.75
CA GLU A 523 -39.66 8.85 -17.56
C GLU A 523 -39.85 9.80 -16.37
N HIS A 524 -40.69 9.39 -15.42
CA HIS A 524 -40.97 10.12 -14.18
C HIS A 524 -39.90 9.85 -13.12
N MET A 525 -39.42 8.61 -13.07
CA MET A 525 -38.41 8.18 -12.13
C MET A 525 -37.49 7.18 -12.79
N ARG A 526 -36.21 7.26 -12.44
CA ARG A 526 -35.25 6.18 -12.62
C ARG A 526 -34.49 5.94 -11.34
N THR A 527 -34.31 4.67 -10.99
CA THR A 527 -33.29 4.30 -10.01
C THR A 527 -31.96 4.17 -10.72
N ALA A 528 -30.93 4.66 -10.07
CA ALA A 528 -29.57 4.61 -10.54
C ALA A 528 -28.69 4.29 -9.34
N SER A 529 -28.05 3.12 -9.30
CA SER A 529 -26.80 3.04 -8.53
C SER A 529 -25.70 3.74 -9.34
N PHE A 530 -25.78 5.06 -9.48
CA PHE A 530 -24.70 5.87 -10.03
C PHE A 530 -24.04 6.65 -8.90
N GLY A 531 -23.31 5.91 -8.07
CA GLY A 531 -22.28 6.42 -7.19
C GLY A 531 -21.04 5.54 -7.31
N TYR A 532 -19.86 6.15 -7.30
CA TYR A 532 -18.55 5.49 -7.30
C TYR A 532 -18.42 4.69 -6.00
N GLY A 533 -18.97 3.47 -5.96
CA GLY A 533 -18.99 2.64 -4.75
C GLY A 533 -20.21 1.73 -4.55
N ARG A 534 -21.31 1.90 -5.31
CA ARG A 534 -22.53 1.03 -5.27
C ARG A 534 -23.17 0.76 -3.89
N GLY A 535 -22.72 1.43 -2.83
CA GLY A 535 -23.24 1.24 -1.48
C GLY A 535 -24.54 1.99 -1.19
N GLU A 536 -25.03 2.81 -2.13
CA GLU A 536 -26.24 3.62 -1.95
C GLU A 536 -27.13 3.49 -3.20
N LEU A 537 -28.43 3.30 -2.97
CA LEU A 537 -29.45 3.35 -4.02
C LEU A 537 -29.84 4.80 -4.23
N THR A 538 -29.30 5.43 -5.26
CA THR A 538 -29.72 6.77 -5.67
C THR A 538 -30.92 6.68 -6.60
N MET A 539 -31.88 7.57 -6.42
CA MET A 539 -33.07 7.64 -7.26
C MET A 539 -33.21 9.05 -7.79
N CYS A 540 -33.35 9.16 -9.11
CA CYS A 540 -33.64 10.43 -9.75
C CYS A 540 -35.12 10.41 -10.15
N ALA A 541 -35.93 11.23 -9.51
CA ALA A 541 -37.27 11.55 -9.96
C ALA A 541 -37.26 12.93 -10.62
N ARG A 542 -38.11 13.15 -11.61
CA ARG A 542 -38.36 14.51 -12.10
C ARG A 542 -38.98 15.32 -10.98
N GLY A 543 -38.50 16.55 -10.80
CA GLY A 543 -38.96 17.44 -9.74
C GLY A 543 -40.43 17.80 -9.98
N PHE A 544 -41.32 17.21 -9.19
CA PHE A 544 -42.73 17.56 -9.12
C PHE A 544 -43.18 17.51 -7.67
N GLU A 545 -44.09 18.40 -7.30
CA GLU A 545 -44.56 18.63 -5.93
C GLU A 545 -45.41 17.48 -5.35
N GLN A 546 -45.53 16.37 -6.07
CA GLN A 546 -46.57 15.38 -5.84
C GLN A 546 -46.04 14.14 -5.09
N PRO A 547 -46.76 13.65 -4.07
CA PRO A 547 -46.28 12.61 -3.18
C PRO A 547 -46.31 11.18 -3.75
N TRP A 548 -47.02 10.91 -4.85
CA TRP A 548 -47.09 9.57 -5.43
C TRP A 548 -45.78 9.06 -6.04
N HIS A 549 -44.81 9.95 -6.28
CA HIS A 549 -43.47 9.55 -6.71
C HIS A 549 -42.79 8.59 -5.72
N TYR A 550 -43.19 8.56 -4.44
CA TYR A 550 -42.62 7.62 -3.47
C TYR A 550 -43.22 6.21 -3.56
N VAL A 551 -44.37 6.03 -4.22
CA VAL A 551 -45.10 4.76 -4.27
C VAL A 551 -44.33 3.68 -5.04
N PRO A 552 -43.86 3.92 -6.29
CA PRO A 552 -43.01 2.96 -7.01
C PRO A 552 -41.81 2.50 -6.18
N PHE A 553 -41.17 3.45 -5.50
CA PHE A 553 -40.00 3.20 -4.69
C PHE A 553 -40.30 2.34 -3.45
N ALA A 554 -41.37 2.66 -2.72
CA ALA A 554 -41.81 1.87 -1.56
C ALA A 554 -42.13 0.43 -1.96
N ILE A 555 -42.83 0.22 -3.08
CA ILE A 555 -43.17 -1.11 -3.58
C ILE A 555 -41.90 -1.91 -3.91
N VAL A 556 -40.98 -1.29 -4.65
CA VAL A 556 -39.69 -1.91 -4.99
C VAL A 556 -38.88 -2.28 -3.75
N ALA A 557 -38.81 -1.38 -2.78
CA ALA A 557 -38.07 -1.61 -1.55
C ALA A 557 -38.69 -2.75 -0.72
N ALA A 558 -40.02 -2.77 -0.60
CA ALA A 558 -40.78 -3.84 0.05
C ALA A 558 -40.54 -5.21 -0.61
N TYR A 559 -40.64 -5.31 -1.94
CA TYR A 559 -40.39 -6.56 -2.67
C TYR A 559 -38.98 -7.11 -2.41
N ARG A 560 -37.97 -6.24 -2.35
CA ARG A 560 -36.59 -6.64 -2.06
C ARG A 560 -36.42 -7.17 -0.66
N ASP A 561 -37.00 -6.53 0.34
CA ASP A 561 -36.90 -7.01 1.72
C ASP A 561 -37.58 -8.37 1.87
N ARG A 562 -38.76 -8.56 1.26
CA ARG A 562 -39.46 -9.86 1.22
C ARG A 562 -38.63 -10.97 0.58
N LEU A 563 -37.98 -10.71 -0.55
CA LEU A 563 -37.11 -11.70 -1.20
C LEU A 563 -35.92 -12.11 -0.32
N ARG A 564 -35.36 -11.16 0.44
CA ARG A 564 -34.26 -11.45 1.37
C ARG A 564 -34.69 -12.45 2.43
N GLU A 565 -35.87 -12.27 3.02
CA GLU A 565 -36.42 -13.21 4.01
C GLU A 565 -36.54 -14.64 3.46
N VAL A 566 -37.12 -14.77 2.27
CA VAL A 566 -37.34 -16.08 1.62
C VAL A 566 -36.03 -16.79 1.32
N ARG A 567 -34.97 -16.05 0.95
CA ARG A 567 -33.64 -16.64 0.69
C ARG A 567 -32.94 -17.08 1.96
N VAL A 568 -32.99 -16.26 3.03
CA VAL A 568 -32.39 -16.64 4.33
C VAL A 568 -33.00 -17.95 4.84
N ARG A 569 -34.31 -18.14 4.68
CA ARG A 569 -35.00 -19.39 5.06
C ARG A 569 -34.66 -20.63 4.22
N LYS A 570 -33.99 -20.49 3.07
CA LYS A 570 -33.57 -21.63 2.23
C LYS A 570 -32.12 -22.07 2.50
N VAL A 571 -31.36 -21.31 3.27
CA VAL A 571 -29.93 -21.57 3.57
C VAL A 571 -29.73 -22.13 4.99
N TYR A 572 -30.76 -22.06 5.83
CA TYR A 572 -30.92 -22.84 7.06
C TYR A 572 -31.87 -24.00 6.79
#